data_AF-A0A401QBA1-F1
#
_entry.id   AF-A0A401QBA1-F1
#
_cell.length_a   1.000
_cell.length_b   1.000
_cell.length_c   1.000
_cell.angle_alpha   90.00
_cell.angle_beta   90.00
_cell.angle_gamma   90.00
#
_symmetry.space_group_name_H-M   'P 1'
#
loop_
_entity.id
_entity.type
_entity.pdbx_description
1 polymer ?
#
loop_
_entity_poly.entity_id
_entity_poly.type
_entity_poly.pdbx_seq_one_letter_code
_entity_poly.pdbx_strand_id
1 'polypeptide(L)'
;MVWRWEWLLSMALLVELLGAEGSQFKAARLHRWSTASLGYLKSSLCQRVSFLSDSECKRLAEIPQPAVAVYAAEPRAGEKLLTILPDSGLSLGSPHDAVITLDPSPELSFGHPVTVFYIDFNVNERRCGIREGLYLGKYQRIQLLCHYCFTIVPLLMAMLEHSAAR
;
A
#
# COMPACT_ATOMS: atom_id res chain seq x y z
N MET A 1 -44.48 -19.78 -17.40
CA MET A 1 -43.09 -20.00 -16.94
C MET A 1 -42.97 -19.43 -15.53
N VAL A 2 -43.06 -20.30 -14.52
CA VAL A 2 -42.96 -19.91 -13.11
C VAL A 2 -41.48 -19.92 -12.74
N TRP A 3 -40.89 -18.74 -12.57
CA TRP A 3 -39.52 -18.60 -12.10
C TRP A 3 -39.49 -18.93 -10.60
N ARG A 4 -38.87 -20.06 -10.22
CA ARG A 4 -38.69 -20.49 -8.82
C ARG A 4 -37.67 -19.58 -8.14
N TRP A 5 -38.18 -18.56 -7.46
CA TRP A 5 -37.46 -17.60 -6.62
C TRP A 5 -36.74 -18.25 -5.42
N GLU A 6 -37.07 -19.51 -5.10
CA GLU A 6 -36.44 -20.31 -4.04
C GLU A 6 -34.91 -20.45 -4.22
N TRP A 7 -34.43 -20.52 -5.46
CA TRP A 7 -32.99 -20.63 -5.74
C TRP A 7 -32.22 -19.32 -5.52
N LEU A 8 -32.88 -18.16 -5.64
CA LEU A 8 -32.23 -16.87 -5.40
C LEU A 8 -32.03 -16.62 -3.90
N LEU A 9 -32.98 -17.07 -3.06
CA LEU A 9 -32.84 -17.03 -1.61
C LEU A 9 -31.74 -17.99 -1.13
N SER A 10 -31.65 -19.20 -1.69
CA SER A 10 -30.55 -20.13 -1.35
C SER A 10 -29.17 -19.62 -1.77
N MET A 11 -29.05 -18.96 -2.93
CA MET A 11 -27.79 -18.36 -3.37
C MET A 11 -27.40 -17.15 -2.51
N ALA A 12 -28.35 -16.28 -2.17
CA ALA A 12 -28.11 -15.15 -1.28
C ALA A 12 -27.67 -15.61 0.12
N LEU A 13 -28.31 -16.65 0.66
CA LEU A 13 -27.96 -17.23 1.95
C LEU A 13 -26.59 -17.94 1.93
N LEU A 14 -26.20 -18.55 0.80
CA LEU A 14 -24.86 -19.13 0.64
C LEU A 14 -23.76 -18.06 0.57
N VAL A 15 -24.06 -16.89 -0.02
CA VAL A 15 -23.15 -15.74 -0.06
C VAL A 15 -22.98 -15.09 1.32
N GLU A 16 -24.04 -15.08 2.16
CA GLU A 16 -23.96 -14.62 3.56
C GLU A 16 -23.27 -15.62 4.49
N LEU A 17 -23.45 -16.94 4.28
CA LEU A 17 -22.80 -18.00 5.07
C LEU A 17 -21.35 -18.26 4.67
N LEU A 18 -20.98 -18.01 3.42
CA LEU A 18 -19.60 -17.88 2.95
C LEU A 18 -19.12 -16.44 3.08
N GLY A 19 -19.57 -15.73 4.12
CA GLY A 19 -18.93 -14.51 4.59
C GLY A 19 -17.45 -14.80 4.72
N ALA A 20 -16.68 -14.34 3.74
CA ALA A 20 -15.29 -14.61 3.64
C ALA A 20 -14.63 -14.13 4.93
N GLU A 21 -14.07 -15.06 5.72
CA GLU A 21 -12.91 -14.77 6.56
C GLU A 21 -11.70 -14.47 5.64
N GLY A 22 -11.88 -13.55 4.69
CA GLY A 22 -10.78 -12.85 4.08
C GLY A 22 -10.25 -11.96 5.19
N SER A 23 -9.05 -12.30 5.66
CA SER A 23 -8.18 -11.49 6.51
C SER A 23 -8.69 -10.06 6.59
N GLN A 24 -9.35 -9.74 7.71
CA GLN A 24 -9.85 -8.41 8.01
C GLN A 24 -8.62 -7.54 8.22
N PHE A 25 -7.94 -7.16 7.14
CA PHE A 25 -7.23 -5.90 7.13
C PHE A 25 -8.24 -4.90 7.67
N LYS A 26 -7.99 -4.29 8.83
CA LYS A 26 -8.97 -3.36 9.41
C LYS A 26 -9.16 -2.29 8.34
N ALA A 27 -10.26 -2.26 7.61
CA ALA A 27 -10.43 -1.36 6.45
C ALA A 27 -10.09 0.09 6.81
N ALA A 28 -10.40 0.49 8.05
CA ALA A 28 -10.02 1.76 8.63
C ALA A 28 -8.50 2.03 8.70
N ARG A 29 -7.66 1.01 8.88
CA ARG A 29 -6.19 1.10 8.86
C ARG A 29 -5.68 1.29 7.44
N LEU A 30 -6.11 0.45 6.48
CA LEU A 30 -5.72 0.61 5.08
C LEU A 30 -6.10 2.00 4.56
N HIS A 31 -7.32 2.44 4.85
CA HIS A 31 -7.81 3.77 4.50
C HIS A 31 -6.93 4.89 5.07
N ARG A 32 -6.49 4.79 6.33
CA ARG A 32 -5.59 5.80 6.92
C ARG A 32 -4.24 5.82 6.21
N TRP A 33 -3.68 4.66 5.92
CA TRP A 33 -2.39 4.56 5.24
C TRP A 33 -2.48 5.09 3.82
N SER A 34 -3.50 4.69 3.06
CA SER A 34 -3.74 5.16 1.70
C SER A 34 -3.97 6.66 1.64
N THR A 35 -4.74 7.21 2.58
CA THR A 35 -5.00 8.66 2.65
C THR A 35 -3.72 9.43 2.95
N ALA A 36 -2.91 8.95 3.90
CA ALA A 36 -1.68 9.61 4.27
C ALA A 36 -0.60 9.51 3.20
N SER A 37 -0.41 8.34 2.58
CA SER A 37 0.56 8.15 1.50
C SER A 37 0.17 8.93 0.25
N LEU A 38 -1.12 8.96 -0.09
CA LEU A 38 -1.62 9.77 -1.21
C LEU A 38 -1.44 11.27 -0.94
N GLY A 39 -1.73 11.71 0.30
CA GLY A 39 -1.45 13.06 0.73
C GLY A 39 0.03 13.43 0.54
N TYR A 40 0.94 12.56 0.97
CA TYR A 40 2.38 12.74 0.77
C TYR A 40 2.75 12.87 -0.70
N LEU A 41 2.20 11.99 -1.56
CA LEU A 41 2.42 12.01 -3.00
C LEU A 41 2.00 13.34 -3.64
N LYS A 42 0.87 13.91 -3.18
CA LYS A 42 0.34 15.18 -3.69
C LYS A 42 1.10 16.41 -3.22
N SER A 43 1.50 16.46 -1.95
CA SER A 43 1.98 17.70 -1.33
C SER A 43 3.49 17.75 -1.10
N SER A 44 4.14 16.60 -0.91
CA SER A 44 5.48 16.55 -0.31
C SER A 44 6.52 15.86 -1.18
N LEU A 45 6.08 14.98 -2.08
CA LEU A 45 6.98 14.19 -2.91
C LEU A 45 7.88 15.09 -3.78
N CYS A 46 7.31 16.06 -4.48
CA CYS A 46 8.05 16.99 -5.35
C CYS A 46 9.02 17.93 -4.62
N GLN A 47 8.88 18.10 -3.30
CA GLN A 47 9.85 18.84 -2.50
C GLN A 47 11.03 17.95 -2.08
N ARG A 48 10.80 16.63 -2.02
CA ARG A 48 11.73 15.63 -1.51
C ARG A 48 12.57 15.00 -2.61
N VAL A 49 12.04 14.90 -3.82
CA VAL A 49 12.73 14.31 -4.97
C VAL A 49 12.99 15.37 -6.04
N SER A 50 14.23 15.44 -6.51
CA SER A 50 14.69 16.44 -7.49
C SER A 50 14.66 15.95 -8.94
N PHE A 51 14.32 14.69 -9.17
CA PHE A 51 14.34 14.07 -10.51
C PHE A 51 13.00 14.12 -11.25
N LEU A 52 11.94 14.62 -10.59
CA LEU A 52 10.63 14.80 -11.22
C LEU A 52 10.57 16.11 -12.00
N SER A 53 9.95 16.05 -13.17
CA SER A 53 9.58 17.24 -13.94
C SER A 53 8.38 17.96 -13.31
N ASP A 54 8.25 19.26 -13.59
CA ASP A 54 7.08 20.06 -13.17
C ASP A 54 5.76 19.47 -13.66
N SER A 55 5.74 18.89 -14.87
CA SER A 55 4.57 18.22 -15.42
C SER A 55 4.18 16.96 -14.65
N GLU A 56 5.16 16.16 -14.22
CA GLU A 56 4.91 14.97 -13.40
C GLU A 56 4.39 15.39 -12.02
N CYS A 57 4.99 16.41 -11.43
CA CYS A 57 4.56 16.97 -10.17
C CYS A 57 3.13 17.51 -10.18
N LYS A 58 2.77 18.25 -11.23
CA LYS A 58 1.40 18.73 -11.41
C LYS A 58 0.41 17.57 -11.55
N ARG A 59 0.77 16.56 -12.36
CA ARG A 59 -0.06 15.35 -12.54
C ARG A 59 -0.29 14.62 -11.22
N LEU A 60 0.75 14.46 -10.41
CA LEU A 60 0.66 13.78 -9.11
C LEU A 60 -0.13 14.59 -8.08
N ALA A 61 -0.03 15.93 -8.08
CA ALA A 61 -0.80 16.79 -7.18
C ALA A 61 -2.32 16.69 -7.41
N GLU A 62 -2.73 16.54 -8.68
CA GLU A 62 -4.13 16.53 -9.10
C GLU A 62 -4.74 15.12 -9.17
N ILE A 63 -3.96 14.05 -8.95
CA ILE A 63 -4.42 12.68 -9.16
C ILE A 63 -5.61 12.31 -8.25
N PRO A 64 -6.74 11.80 -8.79
CA PRO A 64 -7.87 11.41 -7.96
C PRO A 64 -7.58 10.06 -7.27
N GLN A 65 -8.04 9.91 -6.02
CA GLN A 65 -7.79 8.69 -5.23
C GLN A 65 -8.23 7.39 -5.93
N PRO A 66 -9.38 7.32 -6.63
CA PRO A 66 -9.79 6.10 -7.35
C PRO A 66 -8.90 5.72 -8.54
N ALA A 67 -8.10 6.65 -9.06
CA ALA A 67 -7.16 6.36 -10.15
C ALA A 67 -5.83 5.76 -9.65
N VAL A 68 -5.63 5.69 -8.33
CA VAL A 68 -4.42 5.12 -7.72
C VAL A 68 -4.75 3.75 -7.17
N ALA A 69 -4.09 2.72 -7.68
CA ALA A 69 -4.15 1.40 -7.07
C ALA A 69 -3.30 1.36 -5.80
N VAL A 70 -3.82 0.71 -4.76
CA VAL A 70 -3.19 0.62 -3.44
C VAL A 70 -2.95 -0.84 -3.11
N TYR A 71 -1.70 -1.18 -2.85
CA TYR A 71 -1.29 -2.51 -2.42
C TYR A 71 -0.69 -2.41 -1.02
N ALA A 72 -0.97 -3.35 -0.13
CA ALA A 72 -0.45 -3.33 1.23
C ALA A 72 -0.13 -4.73 1.73
N ALA A 73 0.85 -4.82 2.62
CA ALA A 73 1.18 -6.05 3.31
C ALA A 73 1.51 -5.81 4.77
N GLU A 74 1.08 -6.75 5.61
CA GLU A 74 1.41 -6.84 7.02
C GLU A 74 2.02 -8.23 7.28
N PRO A 75 3.04 -8.34 8.13
CA PRO A 75 3.59 -9.61 8.57
C PRO A 75 2.64 -10.29 9.54
N ARG A 76 2.88 -11.57 9.81
CA ARG A 76 2.18 -12.29 10.89
C ARG A 76 2.55 -11.69 12.25
N ALA A 77 1.73 -11.96 13.27
CA ALA A 77 1.96 -11.41 14.60
C ALA A 77 3.36 -11.78 15.13
N GLY A 78 4.18 -10.77 15.43
CA GLY A 78 5.54 -10.93 15.93
C GLY A 78 6.63 -10.96 14.85
N GLU A 79 6.27 -10.93 13.58
CA GLU A 79 7.19 -10.88 12.45
C GLU A 79 7.33 -9.46 11.90
N LYS A 80 8.35 -9.25 11.07
CA LYS A 80 8.61 -7.99 10.35
C LYS A 80 8.86 -8.30 8.88
N LEU A 81 8.42 -7.39 8.01
CA LEU A 81 8.64 -7.49 6.57
C LEU A 81 10.02 -6.95 6.21
N LEU A 82 10.73 -7.71 5.39
CA LEU A 82 11.89 -7.25 4.66
C LEU A 82 11.49 -7.07 3.20
N THR A 83 11.91 -5.96 2.64
CA THR A 83 11.57 -5.53 1.28
C THR A 83 12.81 -5.51 0.43
N ILE A 84 12.71 -6.24 -0.67
CA ILE A 84 13.78 -6.43 -1.63
C ILE A 84 13.35 -5.67 -2.89
N LEU A 85 14.12 -4.66 -3.26
CA LEU A 85 13.89 -3.90 -4.49
C LEU A 85 14.84 -4.44 -5.58
N PRO A 86 14.35 -4.72 -6.80
CA PRO A 86 15.20 -5.33 -7.85
C PRO A 86 16.22 -4.36 -8.46
N ASP A 87 15.95 -3.06 -8.43
CA ASP A 87 16.76 -2.06 -9.13
C ASP A 87 18.07 -1.71 -8.41
N SER A 88 18.34 -2.33 -7.27
CA SER A 88 19.61 -2.24 -6.57
C SER A 88 19.73 -3.47 -5.69
N GLY A 89 20.88 -4.14 -5.62
CA GLY A 89 21.18 -5.15 -4.59
C GLY A 89 21.14 -4.64 -3.13
N LEU A 90 20.48 -3.51 -2.90
CA LEU A 90 20.16 -2.92 -1.64
C LEU A 90 18.88 -3.58 -1.12
N SER A 91 19.06 -4.54 -0.21
CA SER A 91 18.08 -4.77 0.85
C SER A 91 18.02 -3.47 1.67
N LEU A 92 17.24 -2.49 1.21
CA LEU A 92 17.32 -1.09 1.66
C LEU A 92 16.59 -0.85 2.99
N GLY A 93 16.41 -1.89 3.81
CA GLY A 93 15.54 -1.80 4.97
C GLY A 93 15.98 -2.67 6.13
N SER A 94 16.07 -2.04 7.30
CA SER A 94 15.73 -2.71 8.54
C SER A 94 14.35 -3.35 8.44
N PRO A 95 14.06 -4.46 9.14
CA PRO A 95 12.72 -5.05 9.11
C PRO A 95 11.63 -4.06 9.59
N HIS A 96 10.52 -3.98 8.84
CA HIS A 96 9.42 -3.03 9.06
C HIS A 96 8.09 -3.74 9.38
N ASP A 97 7.15 -3.03 9.97
CA ASP A 97 5.90 -3.66 10.45
C ASP A 97 4.81 -3.75 9.37
N ALA A 98 4.92 -2.97 8.29
CA ALA A 98 4.07 -3.08 7.12
C ALA A 98 4.66 -2.33 5.92
N VAL A 99 4.11 -2.61 4.73
CA VAL A 99 4.40 -1.92 3.47
C VAL A 99 3.09 -1.44 2.86
N ILE A 100 3.12 -0.25 2.26
CA ILE A 100 2.07 0.22 1.36
C ILE A 100 2.69 0.77 0.07
N THR A 101 2.12 0.39 -1.06
CA THR A 101 2.54 0.80 -2.39
C THR A 101 1.40 1.52 -3.08
N LEU A 102 1.70 2.69 -3.65
CA LEU A 102 0.81 3.46 -4.51
C LEU A 102 1.26 3.30 -5.96
N ASP A 103 0.32 2.89 -6.80
CA ASP A 103 0.49 2.81 -8.24
C ASP A 103 -0.46 3.81 -8.93
N PRO A 104 0.07 4.95 -9.43
CA PRO A 104 -0.71 5.97 -10.14
C PRO A 104 -1.01 5.62 -11.59
N SER A 105 -0.50 4.50 -12.12
CA SER A 105 -0.72 4.03 -13.48
C SER A 105 -0.94 2.51 -13.53
N PRO A 106 -1.97 2.00 -12.82
CA PRO A 106 -2.21 0.55 -12.71
C PRO A 106 -2.55 -0.14 -14.05
N GLU A 107 -2.89 0.65 -15.07
CA GLU A 107 -3.12 0.19 -16.44
C GLU A 107 -1.82 -0.21 -17.18
N LEU A 108 -0.66 0.19 -16.69
CA LEU A 108 0.63 -0.11 -17.29
C LEU A 108 1.22 -1.38 -16.67
N SER A 109 1.72 -2.27 -17.52
CA SER A 109 2.28 -3.55 -17.06
C SER A 109 3.75 -3.47 -16.65
N PHE A 110 4.52 -2.53 -17.21
CA PHE A 110 5.97 -2.44 -17.02
C PHE A 110 6.48 -0.99 -17.07
N GLY A 111 7.53 -0.74 -16.31
CA GLY A 111 8.35 0.47 -16.43
C GLY A 111 7.65 1.76 -15.99
N HIS A 112 6.62 1.68 -15.16
CA HIS A 112 5.92 2.84 -14.62
C HIS A 112 6.29 3.08 -13.15
N PRO A 113 6.27 4.35 -12.71
CA PRO A 113 6.70 4.69 -11.36
C PRO A 113 5.67 4.27 -10.32
N VAL A 114 6.07 3.40 -9.41
CA VAL A 114 5.34 3.16 -8.15
C VAL A 114 6.02 3.87 -6.99
N THR A 115 5.24 4.18 -5.96
CA THR A 115 5.74 4.79 -4.72
C THR A 115 5.53 3.83 -3.57
N VAL A 116 6.62 3.47 -2.89
CA VAL A 116 6.61 2.49 -1.81
C VAL A 116 6.90 3.19 -0.49
N PHE A 117 6.14 2.84 0.54
CA PHE A 117 6.34 3.31 1.90
C PHE A 117 6.44 2.14 2.86
N TYR A 118 7.29 2.30 3.88
CA TYR A 118 7.26 1.45 5.06
C TYR A 118 6.42 2.07 6.16
N ILE A 119 5.86 1.19 6.97
CA ILE A 119 5.11 1.56 8.16
C ILE A 119 5.73 0.85 9.36
N ASP A 120 5.97 1.62 10.42
CA ASP A 120 6.40 1.10 11.71
C ASP A 120 5.35 1.40 12.78
N PHE A 121 5.09 0.41 13.61
CA PHE A 121 4.25 0.49 14.80
C PHE A 121 5.09 0.78 16.04
N ASN A 122 4.40 1.10 17.13
CA ASN A 122 5.03 1.43 18.41
C ASN A 122 6.05 2.59 18.30
N VAL A 123 5.82 3.51 17.36
CA VAL A 123 6.63 4.72 17.19
C VAL A 123 5.85 5.88 17.78
N ASN A 124 6.41 6.57 18.77
CA ASN A 124 5.83 7.81 19.28
C ASN A 124 6.14 9.00 18.37
N GLU A 125 5.37 10.07 18.51
CA GLU A 125 5.48 11.28 17.68
C GLU A 125 6.87 11.92 17.73
N ARG A 126 7.49 12.01 18.91
CA ARG A 126 8.87 12.55 19.06
C ARG A 126 9.89 11.77 18.24
N ARG A 127 9.85 10.43 18.33
CA ARG A 127 10.75 9.54 17.60
C ARG A 127 10.48 9.56 16.10
N CYS A 128 9.24 9.83 15.70
CA CYS A 128 8.86 10.00 14.30
C CYS A 128 9.55 11.23 13.68
N GLY A 129 9.51 12.38 14.36
CA GLY A 129 10.07 13.64 13.85
C GLY A 129 11.59 13.58 13.61
N ILE A 130 12.32 12.82 14.43
CA ILE A 130 13.79 12.64 14.29
C ILE A 130 14.16 11.90 13.00
N ARG A 131 13.27 11.07 12.46
CA ARG A 131 13.57 10.17 11.32
C ARG A 131 12.85 10.58 10.03
N GLU A 132 12.42 11.84 9.93
CA GLU A 132 11.74 12.42 8.76
C GLU A 132 10.51 11.62 8.26
N GLY A 133 9.89 10.82 9.13
CA GLY A 133 8.66 10.09 8.83
C GLY A 133 7.42 10.93 9.13
N LEU A 134 6.30 10.58 8.50
CA LEU A 134 4.99 11.16 8.81
C LEU A 134 4.31 10.33 9.90
N TYR A 135 3.91 10.99 10.99
CA TYR A 135 3.19 10.35 12.09
C TYR A 135 1.70 10.23 11.75
N LEU A 136 1.17 9.01 11.79
CA LEU A 136 -0.23 8.73 11.42
C LEU A 136 -1.19 8.71 12.63
N GLY A 137 -0.67 8.98 13.83
CA GLY A 137 -1.37 8.69 15.08
C GLY A 137 -1.34 7.20 15.42
N LYS A 138 -1.89 6.85 16.59
CA LYS A 138 -1.95 5.46 17.10
C LYS A 138 -0.60 4.74 17.12
N TYR A 139 0.49 5.46 17.39
CA TYR A 139 1.85 4.92 17.40
C TYR A 139 2.31 4.36 16.04
N GLN A 140 1.76 4.87 14.93
CA GLN A 140 2.13 4.45 13.58
C GLN A 140 2.91 5.57 12.87
N ARG A 141 3.98 5.18 12.18
CA ARG A 141 4.80 6.06 11.34
C ARG A 141 4.84 5.53 9.93
N ILE A 142 4.72 6.41 8.93
CA ILE A 142 4.97 6.09 7.52
C ILE A 142 6.22 6.81 7.02
N GLN A 143 7.03 6.12 6.21
CA GLN A 143 8.27 6.67 5.65
C GLN A 143 8.40 6.28 4.18
N LEU A 144 8.74 7.24 3.32
CA LEU A 144 9.02 6.98 1.91
C LEU A 144 10.25 6.10 1.80
N LEU A 145 10.10 4.94 1.17
CA LEU A 145 11.22 4.08 0.80
C LEU A 145 11.80 4.53 -0.54
N CYS A 146 10.94 4.59 -1.55
CA CYS A 146 11.33 4.73 -2.93
C CYS A 146 10.19 5.37 -3.72
N HIS A 147 10.58 6.25 -4.63
CA HIS A 147 9.73 6.74 -5.69
C HIS A 147 10.45 6.43 -7.01
N TYR A 148 9.72 5.92 -8.01
CA TYR A 148 10.29 5.33 -9.24
C TYR A 148 11.05 4.02 -8.99
N CYS A 149 10.43 3.12 -8.23
CA CYS A 149 10.87 1.73 -8.24
C CYS A 149 10.39 1.10 -9.56
N PHE A 150 11.31 0.84 -10.49
CA PHE A 150 11.04 0.48 -11.88
C PHE A 150 10.67 -1.00 -12.08
N THR A 151 10.58 -1.79 -11.01
CA THR A 151 10.33 -3.22 -11.13
C THR A 151 9.21 -3.76 -10.23
N ILE A 152 8.12 -4.10 -10.94
CA ILE A 152 7.24 -5.28 -10.83
C ILE A 152 6.14 -5.24 -9.76
N VAL A 153 5.00 -4.60 -10.10
CA VAL A 153 3.71 -4.83 -9.42
C VAL A 153 3.36 -6.34 -9.35
N PRO A 154 3.55 -7.16 -10.42
CA PRO A 154 3.32 -8.61 -10.32
C PRO A 154 4.23 -9.38 -9.33
N LEU A 155 5.51 -8.99 -9.17
CA LEU A 155 6.48 -9.70 -8.32
C LEU A 155 6.38 -9.22 -6.89
N LEU A 156 6.09 -7.93 -6.68
CA LEU A 156 5.71 -7.42 -5.36
C LEU A 156 4.45 -8.13 -4.89
N MET A 157 3.40 -8.22 -5.71
CA MET A 157 2.19 -8.96 -5.36
C MET A 157 2.46 -10.45 -5.11
N ALA A 158 3.27 -11.11 -5.95
CA ALA A 158 3.65 -12.52 -5.75
C ALA A 158 4.50 -12.76 -4.48
N MET A 159 5.37 -11.81 -4.10
CA MET A 159 6.16 -11.87 -2.87
C MET A 159 5.32 -11.56 -1.62
N LEU A 160 4.36 -10.63 -1.73
CA LEU A 160 3.43 -10.29 -0.66
C LEU A 160 2.43 -11.44 -0.40
N GLU A 161 1.94 -12.10 -1.46
CA GLU A 161 1.07 -13.28 -1.35
C GLU A 161 1.81 -14.49 -0.73
N HIS A 162 3.08 -14.73 -1.10
CA HIS A 162 3.86 -15.82 -0.52
C HIS A 162 4.22 -15.60 0.97
N SER A 163 4.36 -14.35 1.44
CA SER A 163 4.58 -14.06 2.87
C SER A 163 3.32 -14.20 3.71
N ALA A 164 2.13 -13.99 3.14
CA ALA A 164 0.87 -14.19 3.85
C ALA A 164 0.51 -15.69 3.98
N ALA A 165 0.93 -16.53 3.04
CA ALA A 165 0.50 -17.92 2.92
C ALA A 165 1.37 -18.98 3.64
N ARG A 166 2.47 -18.62 4.33
CA ARG A 166 3.30 -19.58 5.10
C ARG A 166 3.19 -19.42 6.59
#